data_AF-X1TTM2-F1
#
_entry.id   AF-X1TTM2-F1
#
_cell.length_a   1.000
_cell.length_b   1.000
_cell.length_c   1.000
_cell.angle_alpha   90.00
_cell.angle_beta   90.00
_cell.angle_gamma   90.00
#
_symmetry.space_group_name_H-M   'P 1'
#
loop_
_entity.id
_entity.type
_entity.pdbx_description
1 polymer ?
#
loop_
_entity_poly.entity_id
_entity_poly.type
_entity_poly.pdbx_seq_one_letter_code
_entity_poly.pdbx_strand_id
1 'polypeptide(L)'
;MVNAWLGGGKLKMKVICAWCGKDMGEKDGKGVEGVSHGICEDCANKHFPEMTIPEPHALKVRTELRRQPTWELQQAYEALQVYEALRGGQTTPGMEDQASAIREILWERGKWHPA
;
A
#
# COMPACT_ATOMS: atom_id res chain seq x y z
N MET A 1 22.62 6.23 47.95
CA MET A 1 21.19 5.86 47.85
C MET A 1 20.94 5.32 46.46
N VAL A 2 20.47 4.07 46.41
CA VAL A 2 19.90 3.27 45.31
C VAL A 2 20.25 3.58 43.85
N ASN A 3 20.98 2.62 43.25
CA ASN A 3 21.08 2.38 41.81
C ASN A 3 19.70 1.96 41.26
N ALA A 4 19.17 2.66 40.26
CA ALA A 4 17.93 2.29 39.55
C ALA A 4 18.05 2.43 38.02
N TRP A 5 19.23 2.13 37.47
CA TRP A 5 19.41 1.89 36.03
C TRP A 5 19.37 0.39 35.77
N LEU A 6 18.25 -0.26 36.11
CA LEU A 6 17.99 -1.64 35.71
C LEU A 6 17.39 -1.61 34.31
N GLY A 7 18.03 -2.34 33.40
CA GLY A 7 17.79 -2.32 31.98
C GLY A 7 16.33 -2.53 31.60
N GLY A 8 15.82 -1.66 30.74
CA GLY A 8 14.57 -1.86 30.02
C GLY A 8 14.72 -3.05 29.09
N GLY A 9 14.45 -4.25 29.61
CA GLY A 9 14.24 -5.44 28.78
C GLY A 9 13.15 -5.13 27.77
N LYS A 10 13.49 -5.17 26.49
CA LYS A 10 12.52 -4.96 25.40
C LYS A 10 11.47 -6.06 25.50
N LEU A 11 10.30 -5.72 26.06
CA LEU A 11 9.16 -6.62 26.11
C LEU A 11 8.80 -7.01 24.67
N LYS A 12 8.71 -8.31 24.40
CA LYS A 12 8.39 -8.84 23.08
C LYS A 12 6.90 -9.16 22.99
N MET A 13 6.31 -8.90 21.83
CA MET A 13 4.96 -9.31 21.50
C MET A 13 4.97 -10.50 20.56
N LYS A 14 4.16 -11.51 20.85
CA LYS A 14 3.91 -12.62 19.91
C LYS A 14 3.07 -12.12 18.76
N VAL A 15 3.38 -12.55 17.55
CA VAL A 15 2.61 -12.24 16.35
C VAL A 15 1.88 -13.50 15.92
N ILE A 16 0.55 -13.45 15.85
CA ILE A 16 -0.27 -14.59 15.41
C ILE A 16 -1.19 -14.19 14.27
N CYS A 17 -1.48 -15.12 13.38
CA CYS A 17 -2.48 -14.90 12.33
C CYS A 17 -3.88 -14.82 12.95
N ALA A 18 -4.59 -13.73 12.69
CA ALA A 18 -5.96 -13.50 13.13
C ALA A 18 -6.96 -14.50 12.54
N TRP A 19 -6.63 -15.10 11.40
CA TRP A 19 -7.54 -15.94 10.64
C TRP A 19 -7.42 -17.43 10.97
N CYS A 20 -6.17 -17.92 11.04
CA CYS A 20 -5.89 -19.34 11.26
C CYS A 20 -5.14 -19.63 12.56
N GLY A 21 -4.77 -18.61 13.34
CA GLY A 21 -4.04 -18.76 14.60
C GLY A 21 -2.57 -19.15 14.44
N LYS A 22 -2.04 -19.23 13.21
CA LYS A 22 -0.64 -19.59 12.94
C LYS A 22 0.33 -18.64 13.65
N ASP A 23 1.33 -19.21 14.33
CA ASP A 23 2.43 -18.45 14.93
C ASP A 23 3.30 -17.84 13.82
N MET A 24 3.54 -16.53 13.92
CA MET A 24 4.30 -15.73 12.95
C MET A 24 5.55 -15.09 13.58
N GLY A 25 5.94 -15.53 14.78
CA GLY A 25 7.14 -15.07 15.48
C GLY A 25 6.88 -13.97 16.49
N GLU A 26 7.91 -13.17 16.78
CA GLU A 26 7.89 -12.13 17.81
C GLU A 26 8.33 -10.77 17.25
N LYS A 27 7.75 -9.67 17.76
CA LYS A 27 8.16 -8.30 17.46
C LYS A 27 8.45 -7.50 18.72
N ASP A 28 9.19 -6.40 18.59
CA ASP A 28 9.43 -5.46 19.70
C ASP A 28 8.10 -4.84 20.15
N GLY A 29 7.75 -5.07 21.41
CA GLY A 29 6.54 -4.57 22.03
C GLY A 29 6.66 -3.14 22.56
N LYS A 30 7.83 -2.49 22.43
CA LYS A 30 8.09 -1.11 22.87
C LYS A 30 7.69 -0.87 24.33
N GLY A 31 7.98 -1.84 25.19
CA GLY A 31 7.61 -1.81 26.61
C GLY A 31 6.22 -2.37 26.93
N VAL A 32 5.58 -3.06 25.98
CA VAL A 32 4.29 -3.74 26.15
C VAL A 32 4.44 -5.23 25.82
N GLU A 33 3.96 -6.10 26.70
CA GLU A 33 3.81 -7.53 26.42
C GLU A 33 2.44 -7.81 25.81
N GLY A 34 2.35 -8.85 24.97
CA GLY A 34 1.04 -9.31 24.49
C GLY A 34 1.08 -9.99 23.14
N VAL A 35 -0.10 -10.10 22.54
CA VAL A 35 -0.33 -10.72 21.24
C VAL A 35 -0.74 -9.65 20.23
N SER A 36 0.03 -9.57 19.16
CA SER A 36 -0.32 -8.81 17.97
C SER A 36 -0.96 -9.74 16.96
N HIS A 37 -2.18 -9.43 16.55
CA HIS A 37 -2.84 -10.15 15.46
C HIS A 37 -2.40 -9.55 14.11
N GLY A 38 -1.99 -10.41 13.18
CA GLY A 38 -1.67 -10.09 11.78
C GLY A 38 -2.36 -11.07 10.83
N ILE A 39 -1.98 -11.10 9.55
CA ILE A 39 -2.45 -12.12 8.60
C ILE A 39 -1.26 -12.84 7.99
N CYS A 40 -1.26 -14.17 8.00
CA CYS A 40 -0.20 -14.93 7.35
C CYS A 40 -0.38 -14.91 5.83
N GLU A 41 0.71 -15.14 5.11
CA GLU A 41 0.73 -15.18 3.64
C GLU A 41 -0.32 -16.15 3.06
N ASP A 42 -0.46 -17.34 3.63
CA ASP A 42 -1.45 -18.34 3.20
C ASP A 42 -2.89 -17.79 3.28
N CYS A 43 -3.23 -17.12 4.38
CA CYS A 43 -4.57 -16.54 4.57
C CYS A 43 -4.76 -15.26 3.77
N ALA A 44 -3.71 -14.46 3.59
CA ALA A 44 -3.73 -13.29 2.72
C ALA A 44 -4.06 -13.72 1.27
N ASN A 45 -3.33 -14.70 0.73
CA ASN A 45 -3.55 -15.21 -0.62
C ASN A 45 -4.93 -15.88 -0.77
N LYS A 46 -5.40 -16.58 0.25
CA LYS A 46 -6.69 -17.30 0.21
C LYS A 46 -7.91 -16.37 0.31
N HIS A 47 -7.83 -15.35 1.17
CA HIS A 47 -8.99 -14.50 1.50
C HIS A 47 -8.93 -13.12 0.86
N PHE A 48 -7.74 -12.69 0.44
CA PHE A 48 -7.49 -11.37 -0.16
C PHE A 48 -6.56 -11.49 -1.38
N PRO A 49 -6.92 -12.28 -2.41
CA PRO A 49 -6.07 -12.49 -3.59
C PRO A 49 -5.78 -11.20 -4.38
N GLU A 50 -6.61 -10.16 -4.22
CA GLU A 50 -6.44 -8.83 -4.84
C GLU A 50 -5.61 -7.85 -4.00
N MET A 51 -5.18 -8.21 -2.78
CA MET A 51 -4.22 -7.40 -2.01
C MET A 51 -2.79 -7.65 -2.53
N THR A 52 -2.56 -7.34 -3.80
CA THR A 52 -1.20 -7.17 -4.32
C THR A 52 -0.67 -5.85 -3.78
N ILE A 53 0.39 -5.92 -2.96
CA ILE A 53 1.31 -4.78 -2.78
C ILE A 53 1.61 -4.28 -4.20
N PRO A 54 1.39 -3.00 -4.51
CA PRO A 54 1.61 -2.49 -5.87
C PRO A 54 2.99 -2.95 -6.31
N GLU A 55 3.02 -3.69 -7.42
CA GLU A 55 4.22 -4.33 -7.95
C GLU A 55 5.35 -3.27 -8.00
N PRO A 56 6.62 -3.62 -7.78
CA PRO A 56 7.72 -2.65 -7.79
C PRO A 56 7.69 -1.64 -8.94
N HIS A 57 7.14 -2.00 -10.10
CA HIS A 57 6.87 -1.08 -11.21
C HIS A 57 5.82 -0.02 -10.85
N ALA A 58 4.72 -0.33 -10.17
CA ALA A 58 3.71 0.65 -9.77
C ALA A 58 4.28 1.68 -8.77
N LEU A 59 5.18 1.27 -7.87
CA LEU A 59 5.92 2.19 -7.00
C LEU A 59 6.89 3.09 -7.76
N LYS A 60 7.65 2.53 -8.72
CA LYS A 60 8.52 3.31 -9.62
C LYS A 60 7.71 4.27 -10.47
N VAL A 61 6.67 3.80 -11.16
CA VAL A 61 5.76 4.62 -11.96
C VAL A 61 5.20 5.77 -11.15
N ARG A 62 4.72 5.55 -9.92
CA ARG A 62 4.26 6.64 -9.03
C ARG A 62 5.36 7.65 -8.70
N THR A 63 6.59 7.19 -8.44
CA THR A 63 7.73 8.05 -8.14
C THR A 63 8.10 8.92 -9.34
N GLU A 64 8.11 8.32 -10.52
CA GLU A 64 8.45 8.98 -11.79
C GLU A 64 7.37 9.98 -12.19
N LEU A 65 6.08 9.62 -12.06
CA LEU A 65 4.95 10.50 -12.35
C LEU A 65 4.93 11.74 -11.44
N ARG A 66 5.34 11.62 -10.16
CA ARG A 66 5.44 12.79 -9.26
C ARG A 66 6.46 13.83 -9.73
N ARG A 67 7.44 13.45 -10.56
CA ARG A 67 8.41 14.37 -11.16
C ARG A 67 7.86 15.11 -12.38
N GLN A 68 6.77 14.63 -12.97
CA GLN A 68 6.17 15.27 -14.13
C GLN A 68 5.37 16.53 -13.75
N PRO A 69 5.34 17.54 -14.63
CA PRO A 69 4.49 18.71 -14.43
C PRO A 69 3.01 18.34 -14.54
N THR A 70 2.15 19.12 -13.88
CA THR A 70 0.73 18.75 -13.73
C THR A 70 -0.03 18.71 -15.04
N TRP A 71 0.32 19.56 -16.00
CA TRP A 71 -0.33 19.60 -17.31
C TRP A 71 -0.07 18.32 -18.13
N GLU A 72 1.12 17.73 -17.99
CA GLU A 72 1.49 16.50 -18.69
C GLU A 72 0.74 15.30 -18.10
N LEU A 73 0.59 15.26 -16.77
CA LEU A 73 -0.24 14.28 -16.08
C LEU A 73 -1.71 14.38 -16.48
N GLN A 74 -2.23 15.60 -16.62
CA GLN A 74 -3.63 15.82 -17.00
C GLN A 74 -3.90 15.38 -18.45
N GLN A 75 -3.00 15.71 -19.37
CA GLN A 75 -3.06 15.24 -20.76
C GLN A 75 -2.97 13.71 -20.85
N ALA A 76 -2.08 13.08 -20.07
CA ALA A 76 -1.94 11.64 -20.02
C ALA A 76 -3.21 10.96 -19.49
N TYR A 77 -3.85 11.54 -18.46
CA TYR A 77 -5.11 11.03 -17.93
C TYR A 77 -6.25 11.10 -18.97
N GLU A 78 -6.39 12.25 -19.65
CA GLU A 78 -7.38 12.41 -20.72
C GLU A 78 -7.15 11.41 -21.86
N ALA A 79 -5.88 11.20 -22.27
CA ALA A 79 -5.53 10.23 -23.29
C ALA A 79 -5.90 8.79 -22.88
N LEU A 80 -5.71 8.43 -21.60
CA LEU A 80 -6.12 7.13 -21.07
C LEU A 80 -7.65 6.96 -21.12
N GLN A 81 -8.41 7.98 -20.75
CA GLN A 81 -9.88 7.94 -20.81
C GLN A 81 -10.40 7.79 -22.25
N VAL A 82 -9.81 8.52 -23.21
CA VAL A 82 -10.16 8.39 -24.63
C VAL A 82 -9.85 6.98 -25.12
N TYR A 83 -8.70 6.42 -24.76
CA TYR A 83 -8.32 5.07 -25.14
C TYR A 83 -9.28 4.02 -24.60
N GLU A 84 -9.67 4.12 -23.34
CA GLU A 84 -10.64 3.23 -22.70
C GLU A 84 -12.00 3.28 -23.40
N ALA A 85 -12.47 4.48 -23.74
CA ALA A 85 -13.72 4.67 -24.48
C ALA A 85 -13.67 4.01 -25.87
N LEU A 86 -12.55 4.12 -26.58
CA LEU A 86 -12.37 3.50 -27.90
C LEU A 86 -12.33 1.97 -27.86
N ARG A 87 -11.86 1.38 -26.74
CA ARG A 87 -11.81 -0.07 -26.54
C ARG A 87 -13.07 -0.67 -25.91
N GLY A 88 -14.13 0.12 -25.72
CA GLY A 88 -15.36 -0.37 -25.10
C GLY A 88 -15.16 -0.80 -23.65
N GLY A 89 -14.28 -0.12 -22.90
CA GLY A 89 -14.05 -0.38 -21.47
C GLY A 89 -13.09 -1.52 -21.15
N GLN A 90 -12.40 -2.10 -22.14
CA GLN A 90 -11.33 -3.07 -21.87
C GLN A 90 -10.02 -2.36 -21.51
N THR A 91 -9.79 -2.15 -20.21
CA THR A 91 -8.50 -1.73 -19.65
C THR A 91 -7.60 -2.94 -19.44
N THR A 92 -6.29 -2.77 -19.65
CA THR A 92 -5.32 -3.75 -19.16
C THR A 92 -4.93 -3.38 -17.73
N PRO A 93 -4.55 -4.36 -16.88
CA PRO A 93 -4.17 -4.07 -15.49
C PRO A 93 -3.14 -2.93 -15.35
N GLY A 94 -2.15 -2.87 -16.25
CA GLY A 94 -1.13 -1.81 -16.23
C GLY A 94 -1.66 -0.41 -16.59
N MET A 95 -2.75 -0.30 -17.34
CA MET A 95 -3.35 1.00 -17.68
C MET A 95 -4.22 1.53 -16.55
N GLU A 96 -4.93 0.63 -15.86
CA GLU A 96 -5.71 0.99 -14.67
C GLU A 96 -4.80 1.48 -13.54
N ASP A 97 -3.66 0.80 -13.34
CA ASP A 97 -2.64 1.22 -12.38
C ASP A 97 -2.06 2.60 -12.72
N GLN A 98 -1.79 2.88 -14.00
CA GLN A 98 -1.35 4.21 -14.46
C GLN A 98 -2.42 5.28 -14.23
N ALA A 99 -3.68 5.00 -14.60
CA ALA A 99 -4.79 5.93 -14.40
C ALA A 99 -5.03 6.21 -12.90
N SER A 100 -4.91 5.18 -12.06
CA SER A 100 -4.99 5.30 -10.60
C SER A 100 -3.85 6.17 -10.04
N ALA A 101 -2.61 5.92 -10.45
CA ALA A 101 -1.44 6.71 -10.03
C ALA A 101 -1.53 8.18 -10.46
N ILE A 102 -1.98 8.45 -11.69
CA ILE A 102 -2.15 9.83 -12.18
C ILE A 102 -3.26 10.54 -11.39
N ARG A 103 -4.41 9.88 -11.15
CA ARG A 103 -5.50 10.45 -10.34
C ARG A 103 -5.06 10.82 -8.93
N GLU A 104 -4.33 9.94 -8.25
CA GLU A 104 -3.77 10.18 -6.92
C GLU A 104 -2.93 11.46 -6.90
N ILE A 105 -2.00 11.62 -7.85
CA ILE A 105 -1.10 12.78 -7.91
C ILE A 105 -1.87 14.06 -8.25
N LEU A 106 -2.85 13.99 -9.16
CA LEU A 106 -3.68 15.16 -9.49
C LEU A 106 -4.55 15.59 -8.29
N TRP A 107 -5.05 14.64 -7.50
CA TRP A 107 -5.75 14.89 -6.24
C TRP A 107 -4.83 15.55 -5.21
N GLU A 108 -3.63 15.00 -4.97
CA GLU A 108 -2.61 15.59 -4.07
C GLU A 108 -2.29 17.06 -4.45
N ARG A 109 -2.30 17.38 -5.74
CA ARG A 109 -2.03 18.72 -6.28
C ARG A 109 -3.26 19.63 -6.32
N GLY A 110 -4.43 19.17 -5.86
CA GLY A 110 -5.69 19.92 -5.90
C GLY A 110 -6.18 20.24 -7.32
N LYS A 111 -5.84 19.40 -8.30
CA LYS A 111 -6.23 19.54 -9.72
C LYS A 111 -7.25 18.51 -10.17
N TRP A 112 -7.64 17.60 -9.29
CA TRP A 112 -8.72 16.66 -9.52
C TRP A 112 -9.65 16.64 -8.32
N HIS A 113 -10.96 16.60 -8.59
CA HIS A 113 -12.01 16.38 -7.62
C HIS A 113 -12.98 15.34 -8.21
N PRO A 114 -13.28 14.25 -7.49
CA PRO A 114 -14.37 13.38 -7.91
C PRO A 114 -15.66 14.20 -7.85
N ALA A 115 -16.43 14.15 -8.94
CA ALA A 115 -17.80 14.67 -8.98
C ALA A 115 -18.72 13.78 -8.15
#